data_AF-A0AAV9EIY2-F1
#
_entry.id   AF-A0AAV9EIY2-F1
#
_cell.length_a   1.000
_cell.length_b   1.000
_cell.length_c   1.000
_cell.angle_alpha   90.00
_cell.angle_beta   90.00
_cell.angle_gamma   90.00
#
_symmetry.space_group_name_H-M   'P 1'
#
loop_
_entity.id
_entity.type
_entity.pdbx_description
1 polymer ?
#
loop_
_entity_poly.entity_id
_entity_poly.type
_entity_poly.pdbx_seq_one_letter_code
_entity_poly.pdbx_strand_id
1 'polypeptide(L)'
;MTYIEDAQHASLNKKAALAVAQRHGDMDNFLVSRMILCGIPLDEPYLQLRLSEHMNSEKKGLKNFKLPINDSYYLMGTVDPTGTLSCNQVCVILDSGQVSGEVLVYKHPGLHFGDVHVLTAIYVKDMEDIIGNAKYAIFFPTKGQRSLADEIANSDFDGDMYWVSRNSELLNYFRVSKPWERIYPKPTSLPKSTRLSPEELEEELFSHFLMTRFTPSYAISEAADSWLAYMDRLLTLSDECVEEKECLREKMLQLVDIYYDAVDAPKSGLKVEVPNELKTERFPHFMDRGNSYNSTSVLGLLYDIANSFGNVELPSIEIRHLPCFSGDVPQGCLDLWSQHYSTYRSEMWSAMSIADMDFRNIAADEVIQKYKQILYGAMEFNESTRDREDIFKEAIAIYQVTYNYAKAEGDVGKCRFAWSVAGHALCAFHAIEQEKDAILCVSSVLRDILR
;
A
#
# COMPACT_ATOMS: atom_id res chain seq x y z
N MET A 1 -12.13 -2.83 13.99
CA MET A 1 -13.34 -2.10 13.54
C MET A 1 -13.12 -0.59 13.41
N THR A 2 -12.19 0.03 14.15
CA THR A 2 -11.91 1.48 14.12
C THR A 2 -11.54 2.05 12.74
N TYR A 3 -10.76 1.35 11.92
CA TYR A 3 -10.35 1.83 10.59
C TYR A 3 -11.54 2.15 9.65
N ILE A 4 -12.54 1.27 9.66
CA ILE A 4 -13.76 1.40 8.86
C ILE A 4 -14.64 2.53 9.42
N GLU A 5 -14.83 2.57 10.73
CA GLU A 5 -15.62 3.60 11.41
C GLU A 5 -15.02 5.00 11.23
N ASP A 6 -13.69 5.11 11.29
CA ASP A 6 -12.96 6.35 11.03
C ASP A 6 -13.24 6.86 9.61
N ALA A 7 -13.18 5.97 8.61
CA ALA A 7 -13.48 6.35 7.24
C ALA A 7 -14.93 6.84 7.11
N GLN A 8 -15.90 6.18 7.75
CA GLN A 8 -17.31 6.59 7.70
C GLN A 8 -17.57 7.96 8.35
N HIS A 9 -16.86 8.28 9.42
CA HIS A 9 -17.11 9.46 10.24
C HIS A 9 -16.14 10.62 9.99
N ALA A 10 -15.17 10.48 9.08
CA ALA A 10 -14.14 11.49 8.83
C ALA A 10 -14.68 12.86 8.38
N SER A 11 -15.86 12.93 7.75
CA SER A 11 -16.47 14.21 7.37
C SER A 11 -17.15 14.94 8.54
N LEU A 12 -17.45 14.26 9.64
CA LEU A 12 -18.24 14.79 10.77
C LEU A 12 -17.45 14.83 12.08
N ASN A 13 -16.39 14.03 12.20
CA ASN A 13 -15.65 13.85 13.44
C ASN A 13 -14.16 14.15 13.23
N LYS A 14 -13.63 15.15 13.94
CA LYS A 14 -12.23 15.57 13.83
C LYS A 14 -11.23 14.48 14.18
N LYS A 15 -11.54 13.59 15.13
CA LYS A 15 -10.66 12.46 15.49
C LYS A 15 -10.56 11.47 14.33
N ALA A 16 -11.72 11.10 13.76
CA ALA A 16 -11.79 10.22 12.60
C ALA A 16 -11.11 10.83 11.37
N ALA A 17 -11.36 12.12 11.11
CA ALA A 17 -10.74 12.89 10.04
C ALA A 17 -9.21 12.89 10.15
N LEU A 18 -8.70 13.15 11.37
CA LEU A 18 -7.28 13.18 11.63
C LEU A 18 -6.64 11.80 11.48
N ALA A 19 -7.31 10.73 11.92
CA ALA A 19 -6.83 9.37 11.75
C ALA A 19 -6.71 9.00 10.26
N VAL A 20 -7.75 9.27 9.46
CA VAL A 20 -7.73 9.07 7.99
C VAL A 20 -6.64 9.92 7.33
N ALA A 21 -6.52 11.19 7.72
CA ALA A 21 -5.52 12.11 7.19
C ALA A 21 -4.08 11.66 7.48
N GLN A 22 -3.82 11.07 8.64
CA GLN A 22 -2.48 10.62 9.01
C GLN A 22 -2.06 9.36 8.29
N ARG A 23 -2.96 8.38 8.14
CA ARG A 23 -2.69 7.16 7.37
C ARG A 23 -2.32 7.44 5.92
N HIS A 24 -2.74 8.59 5.42
CA HIS A 24 -2.56 9.07 4.07
C HIS A 24 -1.66 10.30 3.96
N GLY A 25 -0.94 10.66 5.03
CA GLY A 25 -0.17 11.90 5.10
C GLY A 25 0.94 12.00 4.05
N ASP A 26 1.50 10.87 3.62
CA ASP A 26 2.52 10.87 2.56
C ASP A 26 1.97 11.34 1.19
N MET A 27 0.65 11.26 0.96
CA MET A 27 0.03 11.74 -0.29
C MET A 27 -0.09 13.26 -0.37
N ASP A 28 0.07 13.99 0.73
CA ASP A 28 -0.08 15.45 0.79
C ASP A 28 0.93 16.14 1.71
N ASN A 29 2.03 15.46 2.06
CA ASN A 29 3.04 15.95 3.00
C ASN A 29 2.43 16.39 4.34
N PHE A 30 1.45 15.62 4.84
CA PHE A 30 0.70 15.84 6.09
C PHE A 30 -0.08 17.16 6.14
N LEU A 31 -0.38 17.76 4.98
CA LEU A 31 -1.13 19.02 4.88
C LEU A 31 -2.54 18.90 5.47
N VAL A 32 -3.28 17.86 5.13
CA VAL A 32 -4.65 17.65 5.65
C VAL A 32 -4.62 17.49 7.17
N SER A 33 -3.64 16.73 7.70
CA SER A 33 -3.43 16.61 9.14
C SER A 33 -3.15 17.98 9.77
N ARG A 34 -2.30 18.81 9.13
CA ARG A 34 -1.99 20.16 9.59
C ARG A 34 -3.22 21.06 9.61
N MET A 35 -4.05 21.04 8.58
CA MET A 35 -5.31 21.80 8.50
C MET A 35 -6.24 21.45 9.67
N ILE A 36 -6.43 20.16 9.95
CA ILE A 36 -7.28 19.71 11.05
C ILE A 36 -6.71 20.15 12.41
N LEU A 37 -5.40 20.00 12.61
CA LEU A 37 -4.72 20.33 13.87
C LEU A 37 -4.68 21.84 14.17
N CYS A 38 -4.54 22.69 13.14
CA CYS A 38 -4.62 24.15 13.32
C CYS A 38 -6.07 24.65 13.43
N GLY A 39 -7.05 23.75 13.40
CA GLY A 39 -8.44 24.04 13.67
C GLY A 39 -9.26 24.44 12.45
N ILE A 40 -8.76 24.25 11.22
CA ILE A 40 -9.54 24.48 10.01
C ILE A 40 -10.83 23.64 10.08
N PRO A 41 -12.00 24.24 9.83
CA PRO A 41 -13.27 23.51 9.83
C PRO A 41 -13.27 22.36 8.82
N LEU A 42 -13.83 21.21 9.19
CA LEU A 42 -13.93 20.04 8.28
C LEU A 42 -14.80 20.30 7.06
N ASP A 43 -15.60 21.36 7.10
CA ASP A 43 -16.44 21.85 6.01
C ASP A 43 -15.78 22.97 5.18
N GLU A 44 -14.46 23.10 5.30
CA GLU A 44 -13.63 23.83 4.34
C GLU A 44 -13.60 23.04 3.00
N PRO A 45 -13.94 23.67 1.87
CA PRO A 45 -14.08 22.98 0.57
C PRO A 45 -12.92 22.07 0.17
N TYR A 46 -11.68 22.56 0.24
CA TYR A 46 -10.52 21.79 -0.19
C TYR A 46 -10.21 20.64 0.78
N LEU A 47 -10.36 20.86 2.09
CA LEU A 47 -10.24 19.83 3.11
C LEU A 47 -11.25 18.71 2.91
N GLN A 48 -12.52 19.03 2.62
CA GLN A 48 -13.54 18.04 2.30
C GLN A 48 -13.17 17.22 1.07
N LEU A 49 -12.72 17.88 0.00
CA LEU A 49 -12.27 17.20 -1.21
C LEU A 49 -11.13 16.21 -0.88
N ARG A 50 -10.09 16.66 -0.18
CA ARG A 50 -8.93 15.82 0.17
C ARG A 50 -9.30 14.66 1.10
N LEU A 51 -10.13 14.90 2.12
CA LEU A 51 -10.63 13.84 2.98
C LEU A 51 -11.43 12.80 2.20
N SER A 52 -12.24 13.22 1.23
CA SER A 52 -12.97 12.29 0.36
C SER A 52 -12.05 11.43 -0.50
N GLU A 53 -10.96 12.01 -1.03
CA GLU A 53 -9.95 11.27 -1.79
C GLU A 53 -9.25 10.24 -0.91
N HIS A 54 -8.89 10.61 0.33
CA HIS A 54 -8.28 9.69 1.29
C HIS A 54 -9.25 8.56 1.67
N MET A 55 -10.51 8.87 1.94
CA MET A 55 -11.56 7.88 2.23
C MET A 55 -11.78 6.93 1.04
N ASN A 56 -11.76 7.44 -0.19
CA ASN A 56 -11.87 6.62 -1.40
C ASN A 56 -10.65 5.69 -1.56
N SER A 57 -9.45 6.14 -1.21
CA SER A 57 -8.25 5.30 -1.15
C SER A 57 -8.37 4.19 -0.09
N GLU A 58 -8.88 4.48 1.12
CA GLU A 58 -9.16 3.45 2.14
C GLU A 58 -10.17 2.43 1.59
N LYS A 59 -11.28 2.89 0.98
CA LYS A 59 -12.31 2.02 0.40
C LYS A 59 -11.72 1.12 -0.69
N LYS A 60 -10.89 1.66 -1.58
CA LYS A 60 -10.18 0.89 -2.61
C LYS A 60 -9.22 -0.12 -1.97
N GLY A 61 -8.54 0.24 -0.88
CA GLY A 61 -7.70 -0.68 -0.10
C GLY A 61 -8.51 -1.86 0.44
N LEU A 62 -9.65 -1.57 1.09
CA LEU A 62 -10.55 -2.57 1.67
C LEU A 62 -11.13 -3.52 0.61
N LYS A 63 -11.53 -3.01 -0.56
CA LYS A 63 -11.97 -3.85 -1.69
C LYS A 63 -10.89 -4.82 -2.16
N ASN A 64 -9.62 -4.45 -2.02
CA ASN A 64 -8.46 -5.28 -2.32
C ASN A 64 -7.94 -6.02 -1.09
N PHE A 65 -8.75 -6.13 -0.03
CA PHE A 65 -8.43 -6.83 1.23
C PHE A 65 -7.17 -6.33 1.94
N LYS A 66 -6.79 -5.08 1.72
CA LYS A 66 -5.68 -4.43 2.42
C LYS A 66 -6.16 -3.97 3.79
N LEU A 67 -5.95 -4.83 4.79
CA LEU A 67 -6.27 -4.55 6.18
C LEU A 67 -4.98 -4.20 6.94
N PRO A 68 -4.92 -3.04 7.62
CA PRO A 68 -3.78 -2.74 8.47
C PRO A 68 -3.78 -3.68 9.68
N ILE A 69 -2.66 -4.36 9.90
CA ILE A 69 -2.44 -5.25 11.03
C ILE A 69 -1.28 -4.68 11.84
N ASN A 70 -1.56 -4.29 13.08
CA ASN A 70 -0.54 -3.82 14.00
C ASN A 70 0.46 -4.93 14.33
N ASP A 71 1.69 -4.53 14.68
CA ASP A 71 2.81 -5.44 14.98
C ASP A 71 3.15 -6.40 13.83
N SER A 72 3.00 -5.94 12.59
CA SER A 72 3.41 -6.68 11.40
C SER A 72 4.40 -5.89 10.53
N TYR A 73 5.33 -6.59 9.89
CA TYR A 73 6.48 -6.01 9.19
C TYR A 73 6.78 -6.81 7.93
N TYR A 74 7.32 -6.15 6.91
CA TYR A 74 8.01 -6.82 5.80
C TYR A 74 9.51 -6.71 6.02
N LEU A 75 10.19 -7.84 6.18
CA LEU A 75 11.60 -7.92 6.51
C LEU A 75 12.35 -8.72 5.44
N MET A 76 13.56 -8.30 5.12
CA MET A 76 14.42 -9.06 4.20
C MET A 76 14.87 -10.34 4.88
N GLY A 77 14.67 -11.48 4.21
CA GLY A 77 15.08 -12.78 4.71
C GLY A 77 16.53 -13.09 4.38
N THR A 78 17.27 -13.63 5.36
CA THR A 78 18.62 -14.14 5.14
C THR A 78 18.94 -15.25 6.14
N VAL A 79 20.14 -15.82 6.07
CA VAL A 79 20.58 -16.90 6.96
C VAL A 79 21.29 -16.36 8.20
N ASP A 80 21.15 -17.05 9.32
CA ASP A 80 21.89 -16.81 10.55
C ASP A 80 23.40 -17.07 10.35
N PRO A 81 24.25 -16.02 10.36
CA PRO A 81 25.69 -16.18 10.19
C PRO A 81 26.38 -16.77 11.41
N THR A 82 25.73 -16.78 12.58
CA THR A 82 26.29 -17.31 13.83
C THR A 82 26.15 -18.83 13.94
N GLY A 83 25.19 -19.42 13.22
CA GLY A 83 24.83 -20.83 13.31
C GLY A 83 24.27 -21.24 14.68
N THR A 84 23.80 -20.29 15.48
CA THR A 84 23.31 -20.54 16.85
C THR A 84 21.84 -20.94 16.87
N LEU A 85 21.03 -20.44 15.92
CA LEU A 85 19.59 -20.71 15.87
C LEU A 85 19.28 -22.21 15.71
N SER A 86 18.21 -22.66 16.35
CA SER A 86 17.60 -24.00 16.16
C SER A 86 16.58 -23.98 15.02
N CYS A 87 16.14 -25.14 14.52
CA CYS A 87 15.32 -25.25 13.30
C CYS A 87 13.99 -24.47 13.31
N ASN A 88 13.43 -24.15 14.48
CA ASN A 88 12.19 -23.39 14.64
C ASN A 88 12.40 -21.98 15.22
N GLN A 89 13.66 -21.53 15.30
CA GLN A 89 14.04 -20.24 15.85
C GLN A 89 14.48 -19.31 14.73
N VAL A 90 14.16 -18.03 14.89
CA VAL A 90 14.60 -16.94 14.01
C VAL A 90 15.20 -15.81 14.84
N CYS A 91 16.06 -14.99 14.25
CA CYS A 91 16.43 -13.70 14.82
C CYS A 91 15.77 -12.59 13.99
N VAL A 92 14.95 -11.76 14.62
CA VAL A 92 14.22 -10.68 13.96
C VAL A 92 14.75 -9.34 14.46
N ILE A 93 15.12 -8.46 13.55
CA ILE A 93 15.75 -7.18 13.87
C ILE A 93 14.94 -6.04 13.25
N LEU A 94 14.40 -5.20 14.11
CA LEU A 94 13.65 -4.00 13.76
C LEU A 94 14.48 -2.74 14.04
N ASP A 95 13.89 -1.58 13.82
CA ASP A 95 14.49 -0.29 14.15
C ASP A 95 14.84 -0.11 15.63
N SER A 96 13.97 -0.66 16.48
CA SER A 96 14.00 -0.69 17.94
C SER A 96 14.91 -1.79 18.51
N GLY A 97 15.49 -2.62 17.64
CA GLY A 97 16.41 -3.70 18.01
C GLY A 97 15.83 -5.09 17.75
N GLN A 98 16.43 -6.09 18.40
CA GLN A 98 16.02 -7.48 18.26
C GLN A 98 14.70 -7.76 18.99
N VAL A 99 13.87 -8.60 18.38
CA VAL A 99 12.58 -9.03 18.92
C VAL A 99 12.69 -10.42 19.54
N SER A 100 11.89 -10.68 20.56
CA SER A 100 11.73 -12.02 21.14
C SER A 100 10.25 -12.41 21.28
N GLY A 101 9.96 -13.70 21.20
CA GLY A 101 8.60 -14.26 21.32
C GLY A 101 8.15 -15.00 20.07
N GLU A 102 6.91 -15.48 20.09
CA GLU A 102 6.31 -16.15 18.93
C GLU A 102 5.99 -15.16 17.82
N VAL A 103 6.24 -15.55 16.58
CA VAL A 103 5.98 -14.76 15.38
C VAL A 103 5.38 -15.63 14.29
N LEU A 104 4.43 -15.07 13.55
CA LEU A 104 3.98 -15.61 12.27
C LEU A 104 4.91 -15.14 11.18
N VAL A 105 5.32 -16.05 10.29
CA VAL A 105 6.18 -15.75 9.15
C VAL A 105 5.57 -16.32 7.88
N TYR A 106 5.52 -15.51 6.83
CA TYR A 106 4.96 -15.87 5.53
C TYR A 106 5.66 -15.08 4.42
N LYS A 107 5.83 -15.68 3.24
CA LYS A 107 6.27 -14.98 2.03
C LYS A 107 5.15 -14.96 1.01
N HIS A 108 4.79 -13.78 0.55
CA HIS A 108 3.79 -13.62 -0.50
C HIS A 108 4.43 -13.66 -1.89
N PRO A 109 3.74 -14.17 -2.92
CA PRO A 109 2.54 -15.02 -2.85
C PRO A 109 2.90 -16.49 -2.57
N GLY A 110 2.09 -17.15 -1.75
CA GLY A 110 2.06 -18.60 -1.52
C GLY A 110 0.62 -19.10 -1.56
N LEU A 111 0.41 -20.36 -1.94
CA LEU A 111 -0.92 -20.97 -2.05
C LEU A 111 -1.17 -22.07 -1.01
N HIS A 112 -0.13 -22.69 -0.46
CA HIS A 112 -0.32 -23.81 0.44
C HIS A 112 -0.62 -23.33 1.87
N PHE A 113 -1.53 -24.01 2.56
CA PHE A 113 -1.86 -23.67 3.96
C PHE A 113 -0.65 -23.76 4.90
N GLY A 114 0.32 -24.60 4.54
CA GLY A 114 1.58 -24.77 5.25
C GLY A 114 2.62 -23.67 5.00
N ASP A 115 2.39 -22.72 4.08
CA ASP A 115 3.36 -21.65 3.81
C ASP A 115 3.48 -20.64 4.96
N VAL A 116 2.52 -20.64 5.89
CA VAL A 116 2.54 -19.73 7.05
C VAL A 116 3.06 -20.51 8.26
N HIS A 117 4.17 -20.04 8.81
CA HIS A 117 4.86 -20.69 9.93
C HIS A 117 4.68 -19.90 11.21
N VAL A 118 4.57 -20.60 12.33
CA VAL A 118 4.77 -20.03 13.68
C VAL A 118 6.19 -20.38 14.12
N LEU A 119 7.01 -19.37 14.34
CA LEU A 119 8.42 -19.49 14.71
C LEU A 119 8.69 -18.74 16.02
N THR A 120 9.80 -19.05 16.68
CA THR A 120 10.22 -18.34 17.90
C THR A 120 11.34 -17.36 17.56
N ALA A 121 11.05 -16.06 17.62
CA ALA A 121 12.08 -15.03 17.59
C ALA A 121 12.89 -15.07 18.89
N ILE A 122 14.22 -15.15 18.79
CA ILE A 122 15.12 -15.14 19.94
C ILE A 122 16.20 -14.07 19.77
N TYR A 123 16.64 -13.52 20.91
CA TYR A 123 17.79 -12.61 20.95
C TYR A 123 19.09 -13.38 20.75
N VAL A 124 19.90 -12.95 19.79
CA VAL A 124 21.23 -13.49 19.49
C VAL A 124 22.28 -12.41 19.72
N LYS A 125 23.03 -12.54 20.82
CA LYS A 125 24.02 -11.55 21.25
C LYS A 125 25.11 -11.32 20.19
N ASP A 126 25.63 -12.39 19.62
CA ASP A 126 26.75 -12.35 18.69
C ASP A 126 26.36 -11.80 17.29
N MET A 127 25.07 -11.53 17.07
CA MET A 127 24.57 -10.98 15.80
C MET A 127 25.03 -9.54 15.59
N GLU A 128 25.04 -8.72 16.65
CA GLU A 128 25.40 -7.29 16.60
C GLU A 128 26.82 -7.08 16.08
N ASP A 129 27.76 -7.96 16.46
CA ASP A 129 29.15 -7.90 16.02
C ASP A 129 29.32 -8.17 14.51
N ILE A 130 28.39 -8.92 13.90
CA ILE A 130 28.47 -9.33 12.49
C ILE A 130 27.76 -8.31 11.58
N ILE A 131 26.56 -7.89 11.95
CA ILE A 131 25.71 -7.06 11.08
C ILE A 131 25.85 -5.56 11.37
N GLY A 132 26.49 -5.19 12.47
CA GLY A 132 26.62 -3.81 12.92
C GLY A 132 25.26 -3.14 13.14
N ASN A 133 25.03 -2.01 12.45
CA ASN A 133 23.82 -1.20 12.59
C ASN A 133 22.70 -1.57 11.59
N ALA A 134 22.79 -2.72 10.93
CA ALA A 134 21.76 -3.17 10.00
C ALA A 134 20.42 -3.39 10.73
N LYS A 135 19.31 -3.05 10.06
CA LYS A 135 17.94 -3.08 10.59
C LYS A 135 17.00 -3.66 9.54
N TYR A 136 15.82 -4.10 9.98
CA TYR A 136 14.73 -4.61 9.15
C TYR A 136 15.02 -5.92 8.41
N ALA A 137 15.52 -6.92 9.15
CA ALA A 137 15.83 -8.24 8.61
C ALA A 137 15.35 -9.38 9.52
N ILE A 138 15.11 -10.53 8.92
CA ILE A 138 14.85 -11.80 9.60
C ILE A 138 15.91 -12.83 9.20
N PHE A 139 16.53 -13.43 10.20
CA PHE A 139 17.61 -14.41 10.05
C PHE A 139 17.07 -15.81 10.38
N PHE A 140 17.17 -16.70 9.40
CA PHE A 140 16.71 -18.08 9.46
C PHE A 140 17.84 -19.03 9.86
N PRO A 141 17.53 -20.15 10.54
CA PRO A 141 18.54 -21.10 10.97
C PRO A 141 19.16 -21.80 9.78
N THR A 142 20.46 -22.08 9.87
CA THR A 142 21.21 -22.93 8.92
C THR A 142 21.16 -24.42 9.29
N LYS A 143 20.22 -24.80 10.16
CA LYS A 143 19.99 -26.16 10.66
C LYS A 143 18.58 -26.61 10.29
N GLY A 144 18.44 -27.88 9.93
CA GLY A 144 17.16 -28.48 9.52
C GLY A 144 17.37 -29.53 8.44
N GLN A 145 16.33 -30.33 8.17
CA GLN A 145 16.32 -31.23 7.01
C GLN A 145 16.04 -30.46 5.72
N ARG A 146 15.18 -29.44 5.80
CA ARG A 146 14.79 -28.50 4.75
C ARG A 146 14.93 -27.09 5.31
N SER A 147 15.25 -26.11 4.45
CA SER A 147 15.33 -24.73 4.90
C SER A 147 13.92 -24.16 5.14
N LEU A 148 13.79 -23.28 6.13
CA LEU A 148 12.50 -22.62 6.41
C LEU A 148 12.04 -21.75 5.23
N ALA A 149 12.96 -21.17 4.46
CA ALA A 149 12.62 -20.42 3.25
C ALA A 149 11.93 -21.30 2.20
N ASP A 150 12.47 -22.49 1.95
CA ASP A 150 11.90 -23.44 1.00
C ASP A 150 10.53 -23.96 1.49
N GLU A 151 10.37 -24.19 2.80
CA GLU A 151 9.07 -24.54 3.40
C GLU A 151 8.01 -23.42 3.26
N ILE A 152 8.43 -22.16 3.22
CA ILE A 152 7.56 -20.97 3.11
C ILE A 152 7.46 -20.57 1.64
N ALA A 153 6.46 -21.09 0.93
CA ALA A 153 6.15 -20.72 -0.46
C ALA A 153 7.31 -20.91 -1.46
N ASN A 154 8.16 -21.93 -1.26
CA ASN A 154 9.31 -22.25 -2.13
C ASN A 154 10.25 -21.04 -2.34
N SER A 155 10.47 -20.29 -1.25
CA SER A 155 11.25 -19.04 -1.21
C SER A 155 12.75 -19.33 -1.04
N ASP A 156 13.58 -18.32 -1.28
CA ASP A 156 15.01 -18.38 -1.01
C ASP A 156 15.51 -17.11 -0.27
N PHE A 157 16.80 -16.80 -0.40
CA PHE A 157 17.46 -15.67 0.27
C PHE A 157 18.17 -14.73 -0.73
N ASP A 158 17.69 -14.65 -1.97
CA ASP A 158 18.26 -13.78 -3.02
C ASP A 158 17.75 -12.32 -2.99
N GLY A 159 16.87 -12.02 -2.03
CA GLY A 159 16.18 -10.73 -1.90
C GLY A 159 14.74 -10.85 -1.40
N ASP A 160 14.26 -12.07 -1.15
CA ASP A 160 12.90 -12.34 -0.68
C ASP A 160 12.54 -11.60 0.63
N MET A 161 11.32 -11.04 0.63
CA MET A 161 10.75 -10.28 1.73
C MET A 161 9.66 -11.09 2.43
N TYR A 162 9.79 -11.23 3.75
CA TYR A 162 8.91 -12.02 4.59
C TYR A 162 8.00 -11.10 5.40
N TRP A 163 6.70 -11.36 5.36
CA TRP A 163 5.75 -10.81 6.29
C TRP A 163 5.94 -11.50 7.65
N VAL A 164 6.26 -10.71 8.68
CA VAL A 164 6.47 -11.16 10.05
C VAL A 164 5.46 -10.46 10.95
N SER A 165 4.66 -11.20 11.69
CA SER A 165 3.63 -10.65 12.58
C SER A 165 3.74 -11.18 13.99
N ARG A 166 3.66 -10.26 14.96
CA ARG A 166 3.62 -10.56 16.40
C ARG A 166 2.21 -10.34 16.97
N ASN A 167 1.22 -10.16 16.10
CA ASN A 167 -0.15 -9.90 16.50
C ASN A 167 -0.67 -11.09 17.31
N SER A 168 -0.99 -10.86 18.59
CA SER A 168 -1.40 -11.91 19.51
C SER A 168 -2.71 -12.58 19.11
N GLU A 169 -3.66 -11.86 18.51
CA GLU A 169 -4.92 -12.47 18.06
C GLU A 169 -4.65 -13.45 16.92
N LEU A 170 -3.86 -13.05 15.92
CA LEU A 170 -3.49 -13.95 14.83
C LEU A 170 -2.75 -15.18 15.34
N LEU A 171 -1.77 -15.00 16.23
CA LEU A 171 -1.03 -16.11 16.84
C LEU A 171 -1.96 -17.07 17.61
N ASN A 172 -2.92 -16.56 18.37
CA ASN A 172 -3.83 -17.36 19.18
C ASN A 172 -4.82 -18.20 18.34
N TYR A 173 -5.27 -17.68 17.19
CA TYR A 173 -6.26 -18.34 16.36
C TYR A 173 -5.65 -19.14 15.19
N PHE A 174 -4.40 -18.86 14.81
CA PHE A 174 -3.75 -19.56 13.72
C PHE A 174 -3.47 -21.01 14.07
N ARG A 175 -3.73 -21.91 13.12
CA ARG A 175 -3.47 -23.35 13.26
C ARG A 175 -2.43 -23.76 12.23
N VAL A 176 -1.28 -24.22 12.72
CA VAL A 176 -0.16 -24.64 11.88
C VAL A 176 -0.56 -25.85 11.04
N SER A 177 -0.25 -25.78 9.75
CA SER A 177 -0.36 -26.90 8.82
C SER A 177 1.04 -27.45 8.50
N LYS A 178 1.12 -28.68 8.00
CA LYS A 178 2.40 -29.19 7.51
C LYS A 178 2.87 -28.34 6.33
N PRO A 179 4.18 -28.05 6.21
CA PRO A 179 4.74 -27.38 5.04
C PRO A 179 4.36 -28.10 3.75
N TRP A 180 4.33 -27.35 2.65
CA TRP A 180 4.05 -27.93 1.35
C TRP A 180 5.12 -28.97 0.99
N GLU A 181 4.69 -30.18 0.68
CA GLU A 181 5.52 -31.18 0.01
C GLU A 181 4.78 -31.57 -1.27
N ARG A 182 5.53 -31.73 -2.37
CA ARG A 182 4.95 -32.16 -3.64
C ARG A 182 4.26 -33.50 -3.47
N ILE A 183 2.97 -33.54 -3.82
CA ILE A 183 2.13 -34.74 -3.71
C ILE A 183 2.08 -35.46 -5.06
N TYR A 184 1.97 -34.69 -6.14
CA TYR A 184 1.76 -35.19 -7.49
C TYR A 184 3.08 -35.21 -8.30
N PRO A 185 3.29 -36.24 -9.15
CA PRO A 185 4.51 -36.36 -9.93
C PRO A 185 4.74 -35.14 -10.83
N LYS A 186 5.99 -34.67 -10.88
CA LYS A 186 6.38 -33.58 -11.77
C LYS A 186 6.26 -34.00 -13.23
N PRO A 187 5.83 -33.13 -14.15
CA PRO A 187 5.92 -33.41 -15.59
C PRO A 187 7.37 -33.72 -15.98
N THR A 188 7.58 -34.85 -16.67
CA THR A 188 8.92 -35.30 -17.06
C THR A 188 9.57 -34.26 -17.99
N SER A 189 10.61 -33.57 -17.52
CA SER A 189 11.53 -32.86 -18.41
C SER A 189 12.45 -33.88 -19.08
N LEU A 190 12.49 -33.91 -20.41
CA LEU A 190 13.59 -34.54 -21.12
C LEU A 190 14.89 -33.80 -20.76
N PRO A 191 15.95 -34.47 -20.29
CA PRO A 191 17.22 -33.80 -20.04
C PRO A 191 17.78 -33.29 -21.37
N LYS A 192 17.77 -31.97 -21.59
CA LYS A 192 18.56 -31.33 -22.65
C LYS A 192 20.02 -31.30 -22.20
N SER A 193 20.68 -32.45 -22.22
CA SER A 193 22.14 -32.53 -22.13
C SER A 193 22.70 -32.59 -23.55
N THR A 194 22.61 -31.47 -24.26
CA THR A 194 23.32 -31.29 -25.52
C THR A 194 24.18 -30.04 -25.39
N ARG A 195 25.50 -30.16 -25.57
CA ARG A 195 26.36 -28.99 -25.73
C ARG A 195 26.00 -28.36 -27.07
N LEU A 196 25.29 -27.24 -27.03
CA LEU A 196 24.95 -26.44 -28.21
C LEU A 196 26.20 -25.69 -28.69
N SER A 197 26.31 -25.49 -30.01
CA SER A 197 27.24 -24.51 -30.57
C SER A 197 26.81 -23.08 -30.19
N PRO A 198 27.69 -22.07 -30.32
CA PRO A 198 27.31 -20.68 -30.08
C PRO A 198 26.12 -20.21 -30.94
N GLU A 199 26.06 -20.62 -32.21
CA GLU A 199 24.99 -20.26 -33.15
C GLU A 199 23.67 -20.95 -32.79
N GLU A 200 23.73 -22.24 -32.43
CA GLU A 200 22.56 -22.99 -31.95
C GLU A 200 22.01 -22.42 -30.65
N LEU A 201 22.91 -21.98 -29.74
CA LEU A 201 22.54 -21.32 -28.50
C LEU A 201 21.88 -19.96 -28.77
N GLU A 202 22.41 -19.16 -29.69
CA GLU A 202 21.80 -17.88 -30.08
C GLU A 202 20.39 -18.11 -30.65
N GLU A 203 20.22 -19.06 -31.57
CA GLU A 203 18.92 -19.41 -32.14
C GLU A 203 17.93 -19.89 -31.07
N GLU A 204 18.36 -20.76 -30.15
CA GLU A 204 17.51 -21.26 -29.06
C GLU A 204 17.12 -20.14 -28.08
N LEU A 205 18.04 -19.24 -27.73
CA LEU A 205 17.75 -18.09 -26.87
C LEU A 205 16.76 -17.11 -27.53
N PHE A 206 16.94 -16.79 -28.82
CA PHE A 206 16.02 -15.93 -29.55
C PHE A 206 14.64 -16.59 -29.69
N SER A 207 14.59 -17.89 -30.01
CA SER A 207 13.35 -18.65 -30.11
C SER A 207 12.60 -18.67 -28.77
N HIS A 208 13.29 -18.97 -27.67
CA HIS A 208 12.71 -18.90 -26.32
C HIS A 208 12.22 -17.49 -25.97
N PHE A 209 12.99 -16.45 -26.27
CA PHE A 209 12.56 -15.06 -26.05
C PHE A 209 11.26 -14.75 -26.81
N LEU A 210 11.18 -15.09 -28.10
CA LEU A 210 9.98 -14.87 -28.91
C LEU A 210 8.79 -15.67 -28.37
N MET A 211 8.99 -16.95 -28.02
CA MET A 211 7.94 -17.77 -27.45
C MET A 211 7.43 -17.20 -26.11
N THR A 212 8.31 -16.84 -25.19
CA THR A 212 7.91 -16.26 -23.91
C THR A 212 7.21 -14.91 -24.09
N ARG A 213 7.66 -14.09 -25.05
CA ARG A 213 7.11 -12.75 -25.28
C ARG A 213 5.76 -12.73 -25.98
N PHE A 214 5.53 -13.67 -26.91
CA PHE A 214 4.34 -13.69 -27.78
C PHE A 214 3.36 -14.82 -27.45
N THR A 215 3.80 -15.83 -26.69
CA THR A 215 2.99 -16.96 -26.24
C THR A 215 3.20 -17.18 -24.73
N PRO A 216 2.84 -16.20 -23.89
CA PRO A 216 3.05 -16.31 -22.44
C PRO A 216 2.24 -17.48 -21.86
N SER A 217 2.80 -18.15 -20.86
CA SER A 217 2.04 -19.09 -20.03
C SER A 217 1.21 -18.33 -19.01
N TYR A 218 -0.03 -18.77 -18.81
CA TYR A 218 -0.94 -18.25 -17.80
C TYR A 218 -1.11 -19.21 -16.61
N ALA A 219 -0.30 -20.27 -16.53
CA ALA A 219 -0.48 -21.33 -15.54
C ALA A 219 -0.43 -20.82 -14.09
N ILE A 220 0.45 -19.86 -13.77
CA ILE A 220 0.52 -19.24 -12.43
C ILE A 220 -0.82 -18.59 -12.07
N SER A 221 -1.33 -17.72 -12.95
CA SER A 221 -2.59 -17.00 -12.73
C SER A 221 -3.80 -17.95 -12.72
N GLU A 222 -3.88 -18.88 -13.68
CA GLU A 222 -5.00 -19.83 -13.77
C GLU A 222 -5.07 -20.74 -12.54
N ALA A 223 -3.91 -21.19 -12.04
CA ALA A 223 -3.85 -22.03 -10.84
C ALA A 223 -4.26 -21.26 -9.59
N ALA A 224 -3.70 -20.06 -9.39
CA ALA A 224 -4.02 -19.21 -8.25
C ALA A 224 -5.50 -18.79 -8.23
N ASP A 225 -6.05 -18.38 -9.38
CA ASP A 225 -7.45 -17.97 -9.49
C ASP A 225 -8.42 -19.13 -9.21
N SER A 226 -8.13 -20.31 -9.76
CA SER A 226 -8.96 -21.50 -9.56
C SER A 226 -8.87 -21.97 -8.11
N TRP A 227 -7.68 -21.94 -7.51
CA TRP A 227 -7.47 -22.28 -6.11
C TRP A 227 -8.27 -21.34 -5.20
N LEU A 228 -8.22 -20.03 -5.45
CA LEU A 228 -8.96 -19.04 -4.67
C LEU A 228 -10.47 -19.25 -4.75
N ALA A 229 -10.99 -19.53 -5.95
CA ALA A 229 -12.41 -19.83 -6.13
C ALA A 229 -12.84 -21.13 -5.42
N TYR A 230 -12.00 -22.16 -5.43
CA TYR A 230 -12.28 -23.40 -4.71
C TYR A 230 -12.16 -23.26 -3.19
N MET A 231 -11.21 -22.47 -2.70
CA MET A 231 -11.12 -22.15 -1.28
C MET A 231 -12.37 -21.43 -0.81
N ASP A 232 -12.85 -20.46 -1.58
CA ASP A 232 -14.11 -19.75 -1.30
C ASP A 232 -15.32 -20.70 -1.25
N ARG A 233 -15.43 -21.61 -2.22
CA ARG A 233 -16.45 -22.67 -2.21
C ARG A 233 -16.33 -23.58 -0.99
N LEU A 234 -15.12 -24.03 -0.67
CA LEU A 234 -14.86 -24.91 0.47
C LEU A 234 -15.33 -24.28 1.79
N LEU A 235 -15.12 -22.98 1.95
CA LEU A 235 -15.54 -22.21 3.13
C LEU A 235 -17.05 -21.94 3.20
N THR A 236 -17.74 -21.94 2.05
CA THR A 236 -19.18 -21.59 1.96
C THR A 236 -20.11 -22.79 1.89
N LEU A 237 -19.58 -23.98 1.57
CA LEU A 237 -20.35 -25.22 1.55
C LEU A 237 -20.79 -25.67 2.95
N SER A 238 -22.03 -26.17 3.03
CA SER A 238 -22.58 -26.81 4.23
C SER A 238 -21.73 -28.01 4.65
N ASP A 239 -21.75 -28.35 5.94
CA ASP A 239 -21.04 -29.51 6.49
C ASP A 239 -21.58 -30.86 5.99
N GLU A 240 -22.79 -30.87 5.43
CA GLU A 240 -23.39 -32.05 4.80
C GLU A 240 -22.75 -32.38 3.44
N CYS A 241 -22.03 -31.45 2.81
CA CYS A 241 -21.43 -31.60 1.48
C CYS A 241 -20.04 -32.26 1.52
N VAL A 242 -19.86 -33.34 2.27
CA VAL A 242 -18.55 -33.96 2.56
C VAL A 242 -17.80 -34.36 1.28
N GLU A 243 -18.47 -35.05 0.35
CA GLU A 243 -17.84 -35.52 -0.90
C GLU A 243 -17.36 -34.36 -1.79
N GLU A 244 -18.14 -33.27 -1.88
CA GLU A 244 -17.74 -32.07 -2.63
C GLU A 244 -16.55 -31.38 -1.96
N LYS A 245 -16.53 -31.28 -0.63
CA LYS A 245 -15.41 -30.71 0.13
C LYS A 245 -14.12 -31.49 -0.09
N GLU A 246 -14.17 -32.83 -0.08
CA GLU A 246 -13.00 -33.67 -0.37
C GLU A 246 -12.52 -33.49 -1.82
N CYS A 247 -13.44 -33.49 -2.79
CA CYS A 247 -13.09 -33.25 -4.19
C CYS A 247 -12.40 -31.89 -4.39
N LEU A 248 -12.91 -30.83 -3.75
CA LEU A 248 -12.31 -29.50 -3.79
C LEU A 248 -10.90 -29.50 -3.18
N ARG A 249 -10.69 -30.16 -2.05
CA ARG A 249 -9.37 -30.27 -1.41
C ARG A 249 -8.36 -30.95 -2.33
N GLU A 250 -8.72 -32.05 -2.98
CA GLU A 250 -7.85 -32.74 -3.93
C GLU A 250 -7.48 -31.85 -5.12
N LYS A 251 -8.46 -31.14 -5.71
CA LYS A 251 -8.19 -30.19 -6.79
C LYS A 251 -7.27 -29.07 -6.33
N MET A 252 -7.52 -28.51 -5.15
CA MET A 252 -6.68 -27.44 -4.59
C MET A 252 -5.24 -27.89 -4.40
N LEU A 253 -5.00 -29.08 -3.85
CA LEU A 253 -3.65 -29.62 -3.68
C LEU A 253 -2.92 -29.82 -5.02
N GLN A 254 -3.61 -30.30 -6.06
CA GLN A 254 -3.04 -30.39 -7.41
C GLN A 254 -2.70 -29.00 -7.97
N LEU A 255 -3.58 -28.02 -7.78
CA LEU A 255 -3.33 -26.63 -8.19
C LEU A 255 -2.13 -26.01 -7.49
N VAL A 256 -1.91 -26.33 -6.20
CA VAL A 256 -0.71 -25.90 -5.46
C VAL A 256 0.57 -26.46 -6.11
N ASP A 257 0.62 -27.76 -6.41
CA ASP A 257 1.80 -28.37 -7.04
C ASP A 257 2.11 -27.77 -8.42
N ILE A 258 1.06 -27.48 -9.21
CA ILE A 258 1.16 -26.82 -10.52
C ILE A 258 1.61 -25.37 -10.36
N TYR A 259 1.12 -24.66 -9.35
CA TYR A 259 1.48 -23.27 -9.10
C TYR A 259 2.98 -23.11 -8.83
N TYR A 260 3.56 -23.90 -7.92
CA TYR A 260 5.00 -23.81 -7.65
C TYR A 260 5.84 -24.28 -8.83
N ASP A 261 5.41 -25.30 -9.58
CA ASP A 261 6.07 -25.66 -10.85
C ASP A 261 6.04 -24.51 -11.85
N ALA A 262 4.92 -23.79 -11.95
CA ALA A 262 4.75 -22.68 -12.88
C ALA A 262 5.59 -21.46 -12.49
N VAL A 263 5.82 -21.22 -11.19
CA VAL A 263 6.72 -20.18 -10.68
C VAL A 263 8.17 -20.45 -11.10
N ASP A 264 8.62 -21.69 -11.03
CA ASP A 264 9.98 -22.09 -11.41
C ASP A 264 10.15 -22.42 -12.89
N ALA A 265 9.05 -22.55 -13.64
CA ALA A 265 9.06 -22.91 -15.06
C ALA A 265 10.00 -22.05 -15.93
N PRO A 266 10.09 -20.71 -15.74
CA PRO A 266 11.03 -19.88 -16.50
C PRO A 266 12.51 -20.25 -16.24
N LYS A 267 12.83 -20.73 -15.03
CA LYS A 267 14.20 -21.13 -14.64
C LYS A 267 14.52 -22.55 -15.13
N SER A 268 13.55 -23.45 -15.09
CA SER A 268 13.74 -24.86 -15.41
C SER A 268 13.47 -25.21 -16.88
N GLY A 269 12.90 -24.29 -17.67
CA GLY A 269 12.47 -24.55 -19.05
C GLY A 269 11.27 -25.50 -19.15
N LEU A 270 10.52 -25.67 -18.06
CA LEU A 270 9.34 -26.55 -18.04
C LEU A 270 8.16 -25.84 -18.67
N LYS A 271 7.43 -26.55 -19.53
CA LYS A 271 6.12 -26.09 -19.97
C LYS A 271 5.08 -26.59 -18.99
N VAL A 272 4.47 -25.66 -18.26
CA VAL A 272 3.43 -25.94 -17.27
C VAL A 272 2.11 -25.38 -17.78
N GLU A 273 1.06 -26.21 -17.73
CA GLU A 273 -0.31 -25.87 -18.10
C GLU A 273 -1.26 -26.39 -17.02
N VAL A 274 -2.35 -25.68 -16.76
CA VAL A 274 -3.39 -26.11 -15.82
C VAL A 274 -4.41 -26.95 -16.59
N PRO A 275 -4.64 -28.24 -16.24
CA PRO A 275 -5.68 -29.06 -16.83
C PRO A 275 -7.08 -28.44 -16.69
N ASN A 276 -7.93 -28.60 -17.71
CA ASN A 276 -9.26 -27.98 -17.72
C ASN A 276 -10.15 -28.45 -16.57
N GLU A 277 -9.97 -29.68 -16.09
CA GLU A 277 -10.73 -30.28 -14.99
C GLU A 277 -10.43 -29.60 -13.64
N LEU A 278 -9.26 -28.96 -13.53
CA LEU A 278 -8.84 -28.19 -12.37
C LEU A 278 -9.26 -26.71 -12.47
N LYS A 279 -9.59 -26.20 -13.66
CA LYS A 279 -10.03 -24.81 -13.82
C LYS A 279 -11.44 -24.61 -13.28
N THR A 280 -11.64 -23.51 -12.56
CA THR A 280 -13.00 -23.11 -12.13
C THR A 280 -13.76 -22.44 -13.27
N GLU A 281 -15.07 -22.69 -13.36
CA GLU A 281 -15.96 -22.05 -14.35
C GLU A 281 -16.58 -20.74 -13.84
N ARG A 282 -16.75 -20.63 -12.52
CA ARG A 282 -17.34 -19.46 -11.86
C ARG A 282 -16.44 -18.95 -10.76
N PHE A 283 -16.48 -17.64 -10.55
CA PHE A 283 -15.64 -16.95 -9.57
C PHE A 283 -16.51 -16.28 -8.50
N PRO A 284 -16.02 -16.14 -7.26
CA PRO A 284 -16.73 -15.33 -6.29
C PRO A 284 -16.80 -13.87 -6.74
N HIS A 285 -17.91 -13.20 -6.43
CA HIS A 285 -18.20 -11.82 -6.87
C HIS A 285 -17.10 -10.81 -6.50
N PHE A 286 -16.37 -11.01 -5.40
CA PHE A 286 -15.28 -10.12 -4.99
C PHE A 286 -14.07 -10.15 -5.92
N MET A 287 -13.99 -11.09 -6.86
CA MET A 287 -12.96 -11.10 -7.92
C MET A 287 -13.35 -10.26 -9.14
N ASP A 288 -14.53 -9.62 -9.15
CA ASP A 288 -15.02 -8.73 -10.22
C ASP A 288 -14.95 -9.33 -11.63
N ARG A 289 -15.29 -10.63 -11.76
CA ARG A 289 -15.36 -11.35 -13.05
C ARG A 289 -16.79 -11.46 -13.57
N GLY A 290 -16.93 -11.52 -14.90
CA GLY A 290 -18.24 -11.61 -15.56
C GLY A 290 -19.05 -12.85 -15.16
N ASN A 291 -18.41 -14.01 -15.05
CA ASN A 291 -19.05 -15.25 -14.60
C ASN A 291 -18.88 -15.43 -13.09
N SER A 292 -19.72 -14.76 -12.29
CA SER A 292 -19.59 -14.73 -10.84
C SER A 292 -20.74 -15.37 -10.05
N TYR A 293 -20.51 -15.66 -8.77
CA TYR A 293 -21.52 -16.06 -7.77
C TYR A 293 -21.39 -15.22 -6.49
N ASN A 294 -22.50 -15.05 -5.77
CA ASN A 294 -22.46 -14.36 -4.48
C ASN A 294 -21.82 -15.25 -3.43
N SER A 295 -20.77 -14.76 -2.76
CA SER A 295 -19.99 -15.52 -1.78
C SER A 295 -20.33 -15.05 -0.38
N THR A 296 -20.56 -16.00 0.52
CA THR A 296 -20.80 -15.73 1.94
C THR A 296 -19.55 -15.96 2.79
N SER A 297 -18.37 -16.14 2.17
CA SER A 297 -17.10 -16.27 2.89
C SER A 297 -16.67 -14.92 3.48
N VAL A 298 -15.63 -14.94 4.31
CA VAL A 298 -15.05 -13.73 4.89
C VAL A 298 -14.66 -12.69 3.83
N LEU A 299 -14.11 -13.12 2.67
CA LEU A 299 -13.72 -12.20 1.61
C LEU A 299 -14.95 -11.61 0.90
N GLY A 300 -15.99 -12.42 0.66
CA GLY A 300 -17.26 -11.93 0.14
C GLY A 300 -17.90 -10.89 1.07
N LEU A 301 -17.98 -11.19 2.36
CA LEU A 301 -18.53 -10.27 3.36
C LEU A 301 -17.73 -8.96 3.46
N LEU A 302 -16.40 -9.03 3.43
CA LEU A 302 -15.55 -7.83 3.45
C LEU A 302 -15.73 -6.99 2.20
N TYR A 303 -15.85 -7.62 1.03
CA TYR A 303 -16.09 -6.94 -0.23
C TYR A 303 -17.46 -6.24 -0.25
N ASP A 304 -18.50 -6.91 0.24
CA ASP A 304 -19.83 -6.34 0.40
C ASP A 304 -19.84 -5.17 1.38
N ILE A 305 -19.17 -5.30 2.53
CA ILE A 305 -18.98 -4.21 3.49
C ILE A 305 -18.30 -3.02 2.80
N ALA A 306 -17.21 -3.26 2.06
CA ALA A 306 -16.47 -2.24 1.32
C ALA A 306 -17.33 -1.55 0.24
N ASN A 307 -18.28 -2.26 -0.38
CA ASN A 307 -19.24 -1.71 -1.33
C ASN A 307 -20.41 -0.98 -0.67
N SER A 308 -20.82 -1.41 0.53
CA SER A 308 -21.92 -0.80 1.29
C SER A 308 -21.58 0.59 1.81
N PHE A 309 -20.29 0.90 1.99
CA PHE A 309 -19.85 2.29 2.05
C PHE A 309 -20.20 2.88 0.69
N GLY A 310 -21.33 3.61 0.61
CA GLY A 310 -21.74 4.27 -0.62
C GLY A 310 -20.56 5.01 -1.23
N ASN A 311 -20.58 5.26 -2.54
CA ASN A 311 -19.75 6.36 -3.01
C ASN A 311 -20.15 7.54 -2.13
N VAL A 312 -19.20 8.12 -1.39
CA VAL A 312 -19.44 9.42 -0.80
C VAL A 312 -19.54 10.35 -2.01
N GLU A 313 -20.70 10.32 -2.67
CA GLU A 313 -21.15 11.40 -3.53
C GLU A 313 -21.20 12.56 -2.56
N LEU A 314 -20.07 13.29 -2.54
CA LEU A 314 -20.00 14.54 -1.84
C LEU A 314 -21.21 15.33 -2.36
N PRO A 315 -22.12 15.78 -1.46
CA PRO A 315 -23.04 16.81 -1.86
C PRO A 315 -22.21 17.93 -2.50
N SER A 316 -22.70 18.55 -3.57
CA SER A 316 -21.98 19.59 -4.30
C SER A 316 -21.27 20.51 -3.32
N ILE A 317 -19.94 20.40 -3.22
CA ILE A 317 -19.16 21.11 -2.21
C ILE A 317 -19.29 22.60 -2.54
N GLU A 318 -19.94 23.34 -1.66
CA GLU A 318 -20.12 24.77 -1.83
C GLU A 318 -18.76 25.47 -1.65
N ILE A 319 -18.24 26.10 -2.71
CA ILE A 319 -16.99 26.85 -2.65
C ILE A 319 -17.23 28.17 -1.92
N ARG A 320 -16.79 28.22 -0.66
CA ARG A 320 -16.88 29.39 0.22
C ARG A 320 -15.54 29.72 0.85
N HIS A 321 -15.37 30.99 1.17
CA HIS A 321 -14.17 31.48 1.85
C HIS A 321 -14.30 31.21 3.35
N LEU A 322 -13.17 30.89 3.98
CA LEU A 322 -13.07 30.95 5.43
C LEU A 322 -13.10 32.42 5.90
N PRO A 323 -13.88 32.76 6.96
CA PRO A 323 -13.99 34.13 7.43
C PRO A 323 -12.63 34.79 7.75
N CYS A 324 -11.71 34.05 8.38
CA CYS A 324 -10.36 34.51 8.72
C CYS A 324 -9.48 34.86 7.51
N PHE A 325 -9.79 34.31 6.33
CA PHE A 325 -9.04 34.58 5.09
C PHE A 325 -9.78 35.55 4.16
N SER A 326 -10.91 36.10 4.61
CA SER A 326 -11.69 37.10 3.86
C SER A 326 -11.34 38.54 4.24
N GLY A 327 -10.27 38.76 5.00
CA GLY A 327 -9.82 40.10 5.43
C GLY A 327 -9.23 40.95 4.30
N ASP A 328 -8.97 42.21 4.61
CA ASP A 328 -8.40 43.18 3.66
C ASP A 328 -6.94 42.82 3.32
N VAL A 329 -6.69 42.60 2.03
CA VAL A 329 -5.35 42.33 1.47
C VAL A 329 -4.96 43.49 0.56
N PRO A 330 -3.71 43.98 0.59
CA PRO A 330 -3.25 45.01 -0.33
C PRO A 330 -3.49 44.61 -1.79
N GLN A 331 -4.09 45.50 -2.59
CA GLN A 331 -4.41 45.22 -4.00
C GLN A 331 -3.19 44.78 -4.82
N GLY A 332 -2.01 45.33 -4.51
CA GLY A 332 -0.75 44.93 -5.15
C GLY A 332 -0.42 43.44 -4.95
N CYS A 333 -0.74 42.86 -3.80
CA CYS A 333 -0.57 41.42 -3.55
C CYS A 333 -1.57 40.60 -4.36
N LEU A 334 -2.83 41.04 -4.44
CA LEU A 334 -3.87 40.36 -5.24
C LEU A 334 -3.51 40.35 -6.73
N ASP A 335 -3.05 41.49 -7.27
CA ASP A 335 -2.67 41.61 -8.68
C ASP A 335 -1.44 40.73 -8.99
N LEU A 336 -0.44 40.76 -8.12
CA LEU A 336 0.77 39.94 -8.23
C LEU A 336 0.43 38.44 -8.26
N TRP A 337 -0.35 37.98 -7.28
CA TRP A 337 -0.70 36.56 -7.17
C TRP A 337 -1.73 36.11 -8.21
N SER A 338 -2.54 37.02 -8.75
CA SER A 338 -3.39 36.73 -9.92
C SER A 338 -2.55 36.43 -11.17
N GLN A 339 -1.48 37.20 -11.40
CA GLN A 339 -0.55 36.94 -12.50
C GLN A 339 0.19 35.61 -12.30
N HIS A 340 0.77 35.40 -11.12
CA HIS A 340 1.44 34.15 -10.78
C HIS A 340 0.53 32.93 -10.89
N TYR A 341 -0.72 33.04 -10.42
CA TYR A 341 -1.67 31.93 -10.52
C TYR A 341 -2.05 31.62 -11.97
N SER A 342 -2.17 32.64 -12.84
CA SER A 342 -2.39 32.42 -14.28
C SER A 342 -1.23 31.66 -14.91
N THR A 343 0.01 32.06 -14.63
CA THR A 343 1.22 31.36 -15.11
C THR A 343 1.30 29.94 -14.53
N TYR A 344 1.03 29.77 -13.23
CA TYR A 344 0.98 28.48 -12.57
C TYR A 344 0.02 27.52 -13.27
N ARG A 345 -1.19 27.97 -13.63
CA ARG A 345 -2.16 27.10 -14.30
C ARG A 345 -1.63 26.58 -15.65
N SER A 346 -0.94 27.42 -16.41
CA SER A 346 -0.31 26.99 -17.68
C SER A 346 0.84 26.02 -17.44
N GLU A 347 1.74 26.31 -16.50
CA GLU A 347 2.88 25.46 -16.17
C GLU A 347 2.45 24.10 -15.61
N MET A 348 1.48 24.10 -14.68
CA MET A 348 0.90 22.90 -14.10
C MET A 348 0.16 22.08 -15.15
N TRP A 349 -0.55 22.72 -16.09
CA TRP A 349 -1.19 21.99 -17.19
C TRP A 349 -0.17 21.29 -18.10
N SER A 350 0.95 21.95 -18.40
CA SER A 350 2.06 21.32 -19.14
C SER A 350 2.67 20.15 -18.39
N ALA A 351 2.92 20.29 -17.08
CA ALA A 351 3.42 19.20 -16.24
C ALA A 351 2.45 18.00 -16.21
N MET A 352 1.15 18.25 -16.02
CA MET A 352 0.11 17.21 -15.97
C MET A 352 -0.14 16.52 -17.32
N SER A 353 0.31 17.11 -18.43
CA SER A 353 0.19 16.54 -19.77
C SER A 353 1.28 15.51 -20.10
N ILE A 354 2.28 15.33 -19.23
CA ILE A 354 3.31 14.30 -19.39
C ILE A 354 2.67 12.91 -19.27
N ALA A 355 2.94 12.02 -20.24
CA ALA A 355 2.34 10.70 -20.29
C ALA A 355 2.83 9.77 -19.17
N ASP A 356 4.13 9.79 -18.91
CA ASP A 356 4.78 9.01 -17.85
C ASP A 356 4.41 9.54 -16.46
N MET A 357 4.05 8.64 -15.54
CA MET A 357 3.53 9.01 -14.23
C MET A 357 4.60 9.59 -13.31
N ASP A 358 5.81 9.04 -13.33
CA ASP A 358 6.89 9.44 -12.43
C ASP A 358 7.42 10.81 -12.85
N PHE A 359 7.66 11.00 -14.15
CA PHE A 359 8.07 12.30 -14.68
C PHE A 359 6.98 13.37 -14.51
N ARG A 360 5.69 13.00 -14.63
CA ARG A 360 4.57 13.92 -14.35
C ARG A 360 4.60 14.40 -12.90
N ASN A 361 4.76 13.48 -11.94
CA ASN A 361 4.78 13.81 -10.53
C ASN A 361 5.97 14.73 -10.20
N ILE A 362 7.16 14.41 -10.70
CA ILE A 362 8.36 15.25 -10.53
C ILE A 362 8.12 16.66 -11.10
N ALA A 363 7.62 16.77 -12.33
CA ALA A 363 7.37 18.07 -12.95
C ALA A 363 6.31 18.88 -12.21
N ALA A 364 5.24 18.23 -11.71
CA ALA A 364 4.22 18.91 -10.91
C ALA A 364 4.79 19.43 -9.59
N ASP A 365 5.64 18.65 -8.93
CA ASP A 365 6.32 19.05 -7.69
C ASP A 365 7.29 20.22 -7.94
N GLU A 366 8.06 20.20 -9.02
CA GLU A 366 8.93 21.32 -9.42
C GLU A 366 8.15 22.63 -9.61
N VAL A 367 6.97 22.56 -10.24
CA VAL A 367 6.08 23.72 -10.38
C VAL A 367 5.64 24.24 -9.01
N ILE A 368 5.18 23.37 -8.10
CA ILE A 368 4.77 23.79 -6.74
C ILE A 368 5.95 24.42 -5.99
N GLN A 369 7.13 23.79 -6.05
CA GLN A 369 8.34 24.27 -5.38
C GLN A 369 8.79 25.64 -5.89
N LYS A 370 8.65 25.90 -7.19
CA LYS A 370 8.90 27.23 -7.75
C LYS A 370 8.04 28.32 -7.09
N TYR A 371 6.74 28.08 -6.92
CA TYR A 371 5.85 29.08 -6.30
C TYR A 371 6.02 29.16 -4.77
N LYS A 372 6.42 28.06 -4.10
CA LYS A 372 6.88 28.12 -2.71
C LYS A 372 8.11 29.00 -2.56
N GLN A 373 9.10 28.87 -3.45
CA GLN A 373 10.29 29.71 -3.45
C GLN A 373 9.96 31.19 -3.67
N ILE A 374 8.95 31.51 -4.51
CA ILE A 374 8.46 32.89 -4.68
C ILE A 374 7.81 33.41 -3.39
N LEU A 375 6.92 32.63 -2.78
CA LEU A 375 6.20 33.04 -1.56
C LEU A 375 7.12 33.12 -0.33
N TYR A 376 7.95 32.12 -0.10
CA TYR A 376 8.75 32.01 1.12
C TYR A 376 10.18 32.53 0.96
N GLY A 377 10.68 32.70 -0.25
CA GLY A 377 12.12 32.89 -0.47
C GLY A 377 12.95 31.65 -0.08
N ALA A 378 12.30 30.52 0.17
CA ALA A 378 12.87 29.26 0.61
C ALA A 378 11.99 28.08 0.12
N MET A 379 12.48 26.85 0.27
CA MET A 379 11.73 25.65 -0.09
C MET A 379 10.49 25.47 0.80
N GLU A 380 10.61 25.78 2.09
CA GLU A 380 9.51 25.65 3.05
C GLU A 380 9.36 26.88 3.97
N PHE A 381 8.16 27.03 4.52
CA PHE A 381 7.78 28.18 5.36
C PHE A 381 8.69 28.37 6.59
N ASN A 382 9.11 27.29 7.24
CA ASN A 382 9.97 27.30 8.42
C ASN A 382 11.41 27.73 8.14
N GLU A 383 11.83 27.68 6.87
CA GLU A 383 13.18 28.07 6.41
C GLU A 383 13.21 29.52 5.91
N SER A 384 12.04 30.18 5.83
CA SER A 384 11.93 31.54 5.33
C SER A 384 12.61 32.54 6.25
N THR A 385 13.40 33.43 5.64
CA THR A 385 13.95 34.64 6.28
C THR A 385 13.11 35.89 6.03
N ARG A 386 12.00 35.76 5.26
CA ARG A 386 11.08 36.86 4.98
C ARG A 386 10.29 37.22 6.23
N ASP A 387 9.82 38.47 6.27
CA ASP A 387 8.91 38.91 7.32
C ASP A 387 7.61 38.10 7.31
N ARG A 388 7.17 37.64 8.49
CA ARG A 388 6.02 36.74 8.61
C ARG A 388 4.71 37.42 8.26
N GLU A 389 4.55 38.71 8.60
CA GLU A 389 3.32 39.43 8.28
C GLU A 389 3.17 39.59 6.77
N ASP A 390 4.26 39.82 6.06
CA ASP A 390 4.26 39.90 4.60
C ASP A 390 3.94 38.56 3.95
N ILE A 391 4.51 37.45 4.45
CA ILE A 391 4.14 36.10 4.00
C ILE A 391 2.65 35.85 4.24
N PHE A 392 2.10 36.23 5.39
CA PHE A 392 0.68 36.03 5.70
C PHE A 392 -0.23 36.84 4.79
N LYS A 393 0.09 38.12 4.53
CA LYS A 393 -0.67 38.95 3.58
C LYS A 393 -0.70 38.32 2.19
N GLU A 394 0.45 37.84 1.70
CA GLU A 394 0.55 37.16 0.41
C GLU A 394 -0.16 35.81 0.40
N ALA A 395 -0.07 35.02 1.48
CA ALA A 395 -0.77 33.74 1.61
C ALA A 395 -2.31 33.92 1.55
N ILE A 396 -2.84 34.94 2.21
CA ILE A 396 -4.26 35.29 2.14
C ILE A 396 -4.62 35.77 0.73
N ALA A 397 -3.74 36.54 0.05
CA ALA A 397 -3.93 36.93 -1.34
C ALA A 397 -4.06 35.70 -2.25
N ILE A 398 -3.16 34.72 -2.12
CA ILE A 398 -3.20 33.46 -2.86
C ILE A 398 -4.52 32.73 -2.59
N TYR A 399 -4.93 32.62 -1.33
CA TYR A 399 -6.20 31.99 -0.97
C TYR A 399 -7.38 32.68 -1.65
N GLN A 400 -7.49 34.00 -1.57
CA GLN A 400 -8.59 34.75 -2.18
C GLN A 400 -8.60 34.61 -3.71
N VAL A 401 -7.46 34.79 -4.38
CA VAL A 401 -7.34 34.66 -5.85
C VAL A 401 -7.78 33.28 -6.32
N THR A 402 -7.31 32.23 -5.65
CA THR A 402 -7.62 30.85 -6.03
C THR A 402 -9.05 30.46 -5.75
N TYR A 403 -9.63 30.86 -4.61
CA TYR A 403 -11.02 30.54 -4.26
C TYR A 403 -12.02 31.29 -5.12
N ASN A 404 -11.73 32.56 -5.46
CA ASN A 404 -12.54 33.31 -6.42
C ASN A 404 -12.55 32.63 -7.79
N TYR A 405 -11.39 32.16 -8.25
CA TYR A 405 -11.30 31.41 -9.51
C TYR A 405 -12.02 30.06 -9.43
N ALA A 406 -11.80 29.29 -8.36
CA ALA A 406 -12.47 28.02 -8.13
C ALA A 406 -13.99 28.17 -8.13
N LYS A 407 -14.50 29.21 -7.48
CA LYS A 407 -15.92 29.55 -7.43
C LYS A 407 -16.48 29.93 -8.80
N ALA A 408 -15.71 30.66 -9.61
CA ALA A 408 -16.11 31.03 -10.97
C ALA A 408 -16.19 29.80 -11.92
N GLU A 409 -15.29 28.83 -11.75
CA GLU A 409 -15.25 27.59 -12.54
C GLU A 409 -16.17 26.48 -11.98
N GLY A 410 -16.61 26.61 -10.72
CA GLY A 410 -17.37 25.55 -10.04
C GLY A 410 -16.55 24.30 -9.72
N ASP A 411 -15.22 24.43 -9.56
CA ASP A 411 -14.30 23.31 -9.35
C ASP A 411 -13.42 23.53 -8.10
N VAL A 412 -13.71 22.78 -7.03
CA VAL A 412 -12.97 22.81 -5.76
C VAL A 412 -11.50 22.41 -5.95
N GLY A 413 -11.19 21.57 -6.95
CA GLY A 413 -9.82 21.18 -7.26
C GLY A 413 -8.93 22.37 -7.60
N LYS A 414 -9.50 23.49 -8.06
CA LYS A 414 -8.76 24.73 -8.33
C LYS A 414 -8.25 25.43 -7.07
N CYS A 415 -8.79 25.11 -5.88
CA CYS A 415 -8.28 25.58 -4.59
C CYS A 415 -6.91 24.99 -4.24
N ARG A 416 -6.46 23.93 -4.93
CA ARG A 416 -5.20 23.22 -4.66
C ARG A 416 -4.00 24.17 -4.57
N PHE A 417 -3.90 25.17 -5.43
CA PHE A 417 -2.74 26.09 -5.43
C PHE A 417 -2.55 26.80 -4.10
N ALA A 418 -3.61 27.28 -3.46
CA ALA A 418 -3.51 27.93 -2.15
C ALA A 418 -2.94 27.01 -1.10
N TRP A 419 -3.40 25.76 -1.04
CA TRP A 419 -2.97 24.85 0.00
C TRP A 419 -1.62 24.18 -0.30
N SER A 420 -1.32 23.90 -1.57
CA SER A 420 -0.01 23.34 -1.98
C SER A 420 1.14 24.34 -1.84
N VAL A 421 0.89 25.64 -2.11
CA VAL A 421 1.92 26.69 -2.02
C VAL A 421 1.91 27.36 -0.64
N ALA A 422 0.75 27.91 -0.24
CA ALA A 422 0.61 28.73 0.95
C ALA A 422 0.10 27.97 2.19
N GLY A 423 -0.17 26.67 2.10
CA GLY A 423 -0.88 25.92 3.14
C GLY A 423 -0.23 25.97 4.52
N HIS A 424 1.10 25.96 4.61
CA HIS A 424 1.81 26.10 5.88
C HIS A 424 1.58 27.48 6.52
N ALA A 425 1.73 28.56 5.74
CA ALA A 425 1.48 29.92 6.21
C ALA A 425 0.00 30.15 6.57
N LEU A 426 -0.93 29.63 5.76
CA LEU A 426 -2.37 29.69 6.04
C LEU A 426 -2.73 28.98 7.36
N CYS A 427 -2.17 27.79 7.59
CA CYS A 427 -2.38 27.06 8.84
C CYS A 427 -1.78 27.81 10.04
N ALA A 428 -0.60 28.40 9.89
CA ALA A 428 0.05 29.17 10.95
C ALA A 428 -0.75 30.45 11.29
N PHE A 429 -1.19 31.19 10.27
CA PHE A 429 -2.03 32.37 10.45
C PHE A 429 -3.35 32.02 11.14
N HIS A 430 -4.04 30.97 10.68
CA HIS A 430 -5.29 30.53 11.29
C HIS A 430 -5.12 30.13 12.77
N ALA A 431 -4.01 29.48 13.12
CA ALA A 431 -3.73 29.13 14.51
C ALA A 431 -3.52 30.37 15.41
N ILE A 432 -2.85 31.40 14.89
CA ILE A 432 -2.61 32.67 15.61
C ILE A 432 -3.92 33.43 15.81
N GLU A 433 -4.75 33.56 14.77
CA GLU A 433 -6.03 34.28 14.81
C GLU A 433 -7.04 33.66 15.78
N GLN A 434 -6.93 32.37 16.09
CA GLN A 434 -7.82 31.72 17.06
C GLN A 434 -7.46 32.01 18.54
N GLU A 435 -6.44 32.82 18.82
CA GLU A 435 -5.97 33.18 20.18
C GLU A 435 -5.73 31.94 21.09
N LYS A 436 -5.35 30.81 20.50
CA LYS A 436 -5.11 29.56 21.22
C LYS A 436 -3.62 29.32 21.34
N ASP A 437 -3.16 29.00 22.55
CA ASP A 437 -1.83 28.47 22.79
C ASP A 437 -1.60 27.21 21.92
N ALA A 438 -0.85 27.37 20.84
CA ALA A 438 -0.60 26.28 19.90
C ALA A 438 0.42 25.30 20.50
N ILE A 439 0.07 24.01 20.53
CA ILE A 439 0.98 22.95 20.95
C ILE A 439 1.78 22.49 19.72
N LEU A 440 3.11 22.59 19.81
CA LEU A 440 4.00 22.04 18.80
C LEU A 440 4.00 20.50 18.90
N CYS A 441 3.57 19.82 17.83
CA CYS A 441 3.60 18.36 17.74
C CYS A 441 4.40 17.92 16.51
N VAL A 442 5.39 17.05 16.71
CA VAL A 442 6.19 16.48 15.62
C VAL A 442 5.38 15.36 14.94
N SER A 443 5.47 15.26 13.61
CA SER A 443 4.68 14.28 12.83
C SER A 443 4.95 12.82 13.20
N SER A 444 6.17 12.48 13.64
CA SER A 444 6.51 11.14 14.15
C SER A 444 5.75 10.82 15.44
N VAL A 445 5.78 11.74 16.41
CA VAL A 445 5.06 11.59 17.69
C VAL A 445 3.56 11.48 17.45
N LEU A 446 3.03 12.30 16.55
CA LEU A 446 1.63 12.27 16.19
C LEU A 446 1.21 10.90 15.61
N ARG A 447 2.04 10.33 14.73
CA ARG A 447 1.81 8.99 14.17
C ARG A 447 1.79 7.91 15.25
N ASP A 448 2.66 8.00 16.25
CA ASP A 448 2.68 7.04 17.35
C ASP A 448 1.46 7.17 18.28
N ILE A 449 0.90 8.37 18.44
CA ILE A 449 -0.30 8.59 19.28
C ILE A 449 -1.57 8.03 18.63
N LEU A 450 -1.68 8.06 17.29
CA LEU A 450 -2.88 7.58 16.58
C LEU A 450 -2.75 6.15 16.03
N ARG A 451 -1.67 5.43 16.37
CA ARG A 451 -1.46 4.03 15.98
C ARG A 451 -2.38 3.04 16.69
#